data_AF-A0A235HVL5-F1
#
_entry.id   AF-A0A235HVL5-F1
#
_cell.length_a   1.000
_cell.length_b   1.000
_cell.length_c   1.000
_cell.angle_alpha   90.00
_cell.angle_beta   90.00
_cell.angle_gamma   90.00
#
_symmetry.space_group_name_H-M   'P 1'
#
loop_
_entity.id
_entity.type
_entity.pdbx_description
1 polymer ?
#
loop_
_entity_poly.entity_id
_entity_poly.type
_entity_poly.pdbx_seq_one_letter_code
_entity_poly.pdbx_strand_id
1 'polypeptide(L)'
;MEVAEDLTFDDLRVFIVTSGLQVIPGDSILMTRTATGDYLGWFTLTVPAEMESRSVLVQVYFEDGIEPVHNLRFALNIVKQDGEAQ
;
A
#
# COMPACT_ATOMS: atom_id res chain seq x y z
N MET A 1 -21.44 -10.88 23.49
CA MET A 1 -20.50 -9.77 23.27
C MET A 1 -19.21 -10.43 22.89
N GLU A 2 -18.90 -10.45 21.60
CA GLU A 2 -17.66 -11.02 21.09
C GLU A 2 -16.57 -9.99 21.41
N VAL A 3 -15.71 -10.32 22.37
CA VAL A 3 -14.57 -9.48 22.72
C VAL A 3 -13.60 -9.67 21.57
N ALA A 4 -13.54 -8.69 20.66
CA ALA A 4 -12.41 -8.60 19.75
C ALA A 4 -11.19 -8.37 20.66
N GLU A 5 -10.43 -9.42 20.93
CA GLU A 5 -9.13 -9.27 21.56
C GLU A 5 -8.34 -8.27 20.71
N ASP A 6 -7.71 -7.29 21.34
CA ASP A 6 -6.84 -6.34 20.64
C ASP A 6 -5.74 -7.15 19.93
N LEU A 7 -5.92 -7.37 18.62
CA LEU A 7 -4.98 -8.14 17.81
C LEU A 7 -3.67 -7.35 17.71
N THR A 8 -2.67 -7.78 18.48
CA THR A 8 -1.32 -7.25 18.42
C THR A 8 -0.44 -8.18 17.60
N PHE A 9 0.16 -7.62 16.56
CA PHE A 9 1.11 -8.27 15.68
C PHE A 9 2.53 -7.80 16.00
N ASP A 10 3.45 -8.75 16.18
CA ASP A 10 4.87 -8.48 16.43
C ASP A 10 5.65 -8.22 15.13
N ASP A 11 5.24 -8.79 14.00
CA ASP A 11 5.86 -8.62 12.68
C ASP A 11 4.81 -8.36 11.59
N LEU A 12 4.01 -7.29 11.76
CA LEU A 12 3.05 -6.90 10.73
C LEU A 12 3.77 -6.27 9.54
N ARG A 13 3.64 -6.90 8.38
CA ARG A 13 4.22 -6.47 7.11
C ARG A 13 3.13 -6.13 6.12
N VAL A 14 3.38 -5.10 5.32
CA VAL A 14 2.50 -4.69 4.23
C VAL A 14 3.23 -4.82 2.90
N PHE A 15 2.53 -5.37 1.92
CA PHE A 15 3.03 -5.54 0.57
C PHE A 15 2.12 -4.81 -0.41
N ILE A 16 2.75 -4.15 -1.39
CA ILE A 16 2.05 -3.38 -2.41
C ILE A 16 2.27 -4.06 -3.75
N VAL A 17 1.18 -4.51 -4.38
CA VAL A 17 1.20 -5.15 -5.68
C VAL A 17 0.44 -4.27 -6.66
N THR A 18 1.12 -3.90 -7.73
CA THR A 18 0.58 -3.06 -8.79
C THR A 18 1.31 -3.34 -10.09
N SER A 19 0.63 -3.13 -11.22
CA SER A 19 1.22 -3.31 -12.54
C SER A 19 1.65 -1.97 -13.13
N GLY A 20 2.94 -1.83 -13.44
CA GLY A 20 3.50 -0.69 -14.16
C GLY A 20 3.78 0.56 -13.32
N LEU A 21 3.43 0.60 -12.04
CA LEU A 21 3.93 1.62 -11.11
C LEU A 21 5.18 1.10 -10.42
N GLN A 22 6.11 2.00 -10.10
CA GLN A 22 7.21 1.68 -9.22
C GLN A 22 6.75 1.87 -7.76
N VAL A 23 7.03 0.88 -6.91
CA VAL A 23 6.77 0.93 -5.48
C VAL A 23 8.10 1.09 -4.74
N ILE A 24 8.14 1.99 -3.76
CA ILE A 24 9.28 2.14 -2.84
C ILE A 24 8.75 2.13 -1.40
N PRO A 25 9.24 1.26 -0.50
CA PRO A 25 10.21 0.20 -0.76
C PRO A 25 9.65 -0.86 -1.73
N GLY A 26 10.54 -1.54 -2.46
CA GLY A 26 10.15 -2.52 -3.49
C GLY A 26 9.77 -3.90 -2.93
N ASP A 27 10.07 -4.12 -1.65
CA ASP A 27 9.79 -5.29 -0.85
C ASP A 27 8.65 -5.00 0.15
N SER A 28 8.71 -5.59 1.35
CA SER A 28 7.69 -5.39 2.39
C SER A 28 7.92 -4.11 3.18
N ILE A 29 6.85 -3.44 3.58
CA ILE A 29 6.86 -2.35 4.54
C ILE A 29 6.65 -2.95 5.93
N LEU A 30 7.65 -2.82 6.81
CA LEU A 30 7.48 -3.16 8.21
C LEU A 30 6.60 -2.10 8.89
N MET A 31 5.48 -2.54 9.45
CA MET A 31 4.55 -1.65 10.13
C MET A 31 5.04 -1.37 11.55
N THR A 32 5.02 -0.11 11.95
CA THR A 32 5.41 0.33 13.29
C THR A 32 4.15 0.56 14.13
N ARG A 33 4.06 -0.15 15.26
CA ARG A 33 2.97 0.06 16.22
C ARG A 33 3.16 1.38 16.96
N THR A 34 2.11 2.19 16.98
CA THR A 34 2.06 3.49 17.66
C THR A 34 1.71 3.34 19.13
N ALA A 35 1.89 4.42 19.91
CA ALA A 35 1.51 4.45 21.32
C ALA A 35 0.00 4.30 21.56
N THR A 36 -0.84 4.60 20.56
CA THR A 36 -2.31 4.42 20.61
C THR A 36 -2.76 3.02 20.20
N GLY A 37 -1.84 2.16 19.75
CA GLY A 37 -2.12 0.79 19.33
C GLY A 37 -2.30 0.61 17.82
N ASP A 38 -2.34 1.70 17.04
CA ASP A 38 -2.44 1.66 15.57
C ASP A 38 -1.12 1.25 14.91
N TYR A 39 -1.18 0.80 13.66
CA TYR A 39 0.00 0.45 12.86
C TYR A 39 0.22 1.47 11.73
N LEU A 40 1.45 1.98 11.62
CA LEU A 40 1.84 2.94 10.58
C LEU A 40 2.96 2.37 9.71
N GLY A 41 2.87 2.61 8.41
CA GLY A 41 3.88 2.28 7.42
C GLY A 41 3.84 3.27 6.27
N TRP A 42 4.97 3.46 5.60
CA TRP A 42 5.12 4.44 4.52
C TRP A 42 5.58 3.76 3.24
N PHE A 43 4.96 4.15 2.13
CA PHE A 43 5.37 3.76 0.79
C PHE A 43 5.10 4.87 -0.21
N THR A 44 5.81 4.81 -1.32
CA THR A 44 5.68 5.72 -2.45
C THR A 44 5.28 4.93 -3.69
N LEU A 45 4.29 5.44 -4.42
CA LEU A 45 3.97 5.00 -5.78
C LEU A 45 4.47 6.06 -6.76
N THR A 46 5.38 5.66 -7.65
CA THR A 46 5.89 6.52 -8.70
C THR A 46 5.31 6.10 -10.04
N VAL A 47 4.74 7.06 -10.76
CA VAL A 47 4.24 6.88 -12.13
C VAL A 47 5.43 7.06 -13.09
N PRO A 48 5.77 6.04 -13.91
CA PRO A 48 6.80 6.19 -14.93
C PRO A 48 6.43 7.26 -15.97
N ALA A 49 7.42 7.98 -16.48
CA ALA A 49 7.19 9.11 -17.40
C ALA A 49 6.52 8.68 -18.72
N GLU A 50 6.80 7.46 -19.17
CA GLU A 50 6.23 6.85 -20.37
C GLU A 50 4.79 6.32 -20.19
N MET A 51 4.23 6.39 -18.98
CA MET A 51 2.88 5.87 -18.73
C MET A 51 1.81 6.82 -19.28
N GLU A 52 0.98 6.31 -20.19
CA GLU A 52 -0.22 7.00 -20.65
C GLU A 52 -1.31 7.06 -19.57
N SER A 53 -2.21 8.04 -19.70
CA SER A 53 -3.38 8.17 -18.82
C SER A 53 -4.17 6.87 -18.78
N ARG A 54 -4.27 6.26 -17.60
CA ARG A 54 -4.93 4.96 -17.39
C ARG A 54 -5.32 4.75 -15.94
N SER A 55 -6.20 3.78 -15.70
CA SER A 55 -6.48 3.27 -14.36
C SER A 55 -5.57 2.08 -14.05
N VAL A 56 -4.90 2.09 -12.91
CA VAL A 56 -4.05 0.99 -12.41
C VAL A 56 -4.66 0.40 -11.15
N LEU A 57 -4.79 -0.93 -11.10
CA LEU A 57 -5.22 -1.62 -9.89
C LEU A 57 -4.03 -1.72 -8.91
N VAL A 58 -4.26 -1.26 -7.68
CA VAL A 58 -3.32 -1.40 -6.57
C VAL A 58 -3.95 -2.33 -5.54
N GLN A 59 -3.19 -3.37 -5.16
CA GLN A 59 -3.53 -4.25 -4.05
C GLN A 59 -2.53 -4.04 -2.93
N VAL A 60 -3.05 -3.80 -1.73
CA VAL A 60 -2.31 -3.75 -0.48
C VAL A 60 -2.70 -4.99 0.30
N TYR A 61 -1.74 -5.80 0.73
CA TYR A 61 -2.04 -6.93 1.61
C TYR A 61 -1.14 -6.93 2.83
N PHE A 62 -1.69 -7.44 3.93
CA PHE A 62 -1.10 -7.46 5.26
C PHE A 62 -0.76 -8.90 5.61
N GLU A 63 0.44 -9.15 6.11
CA GLU A 63 0.87 -10.44 6.64
C GLU A 63 1.43 -10.25 8.04
N ASP A 64 1.18 -11.22 8.92
CA ASP A 64 1.73 -11.25 10.29
C ASP A 64 2.98 -12.14 10.43
N GLY A 65 3.58 -12.51 9.30
CA GLY A 65 4.72 -13.43 9.21
C GLY A 65 4.33 -14.90 9.07
N ILE A 66 3.05 -15.25 9.21
CA ILE A 66 2.54 -16.62 9.04
C ILE A 66 1.50 -16.65 7.90
N GLU A 67 0.50 -15.77 7.95
CA GLU A 67 -0.60 -15.77 6.98
C GLU A 67 -1.07 -14.36 6.58
N PRO A 68 -1.73 -14.23 5.42
CA PRO A 68 -2.38 -12.98 5.04
C PRO A 68 -3.53 -12.65 5.99
N VAL A 69 -3.39 -11.53 6.72
CA VAL A 69 -4.38 -11.05 7.68
C VAL A 69 -5.51 -10.31 6.97
N HIS A 70 -5.16 -9.47 5.98
CA HIS A 70 -6.13 -8.65 5.28
C HIS A 70 -5.63 -8.19 3.91
N ASN A 71 -6.55 -7.71 3.07
CA ASN A 71 -6.20 -7.04 1.82
C ASN A 71 -7.16 -5.89 1.52
N LEU A 72 -6.62 -4.85 0.91
CA LEU A 72 -7.33 -3.72 0.35
C LEU A 72 -7.01 -3.64 -1.14
N ARG A 73 -8.03 -3.38 -1.96
CA ARG A 73 -7.87 -3.16 -3.40
C ARG A 73 -8.50 -1.84 -3.78
N PHE A 74 -7.79 -1.04 -4.56
CA PHE A 74 -8.33 0.20 -5.10
C PHE A 74 -7.74 0.49 -6.49
N ALA A 75 -8.47 1.28 -7.27
CA ALA A 75 -8.02 1.75 -8.57
C ALA A 75 -7.40 3.15 -8.43
N LEU A 76 -6.17 3.31 -8.91
CA LEU A 76 -5.51 4.61 -9.04
C LEU A 76 -5.68 5.12 -10.47
N ASN A 77 -6.39 6.23 -10.63
CA ASN A 77 -6.56 6.90 -11.92
C ASN A 77 -5.37 7.84 -12.16
N ILE A 78 -4.62 7.57 -13.21
CA ILE A 78 -3.47 8.37 -13.64
C ILE A 78 -3.93 9.22 -14.81
N VAL A 79 -3.74 10.53 -14.67
CA VAL A 79 -4.05 11.52 -15.70
C VAL A 79 -2.76 12.26 -16.02
N LYS A 80 -2.30 12.19 -17.27
CA LYS A 80 -1.24 13.09 -17.73
C LYS A 80 -1.75 14.52 -17.59
N GLN A 81 -1.02 15.36 -16.87
CA GLN A 81 -1.18 16.79 -17.04
C GLN A 81 -0.67 17.12 -18.44
N ASP A 82 -1.59 17.45 -19.35
CA ASP A 82 -1.21 18.19 -20.54
C ASP A 82 -0.61 19.50 -20.05
N GLY A 83 0.67 19.73 -20.37
CA GLY A 83 1.37 20.93 -19.95
C GLY A 83 0.61 22.17 -20.44
N GLU A 84 0.15 23.01 -19.52
CA GLU A 84 0.01 24.43 -19.83
C GLU A 84 1.43 24.97 -20.07
N ALA A 85 1.81 25.00 -21.35
CA ALA A 85 2.86 25.87 -21.80
C ALA A 85 2.38 27.32 -21.59
N GLN A 86 2.96 28.02 -20.61
CA GLN A 86 3.06 29.47 -20.60
C GLN A 86 4.52 29.87 -20.65
#